data_AF-A0A1Z4LLW0-F1
#
_entry.id   AF-A0A1Z4LLW0-F1
#
_cell.length_a   1.000
_cell.length_b   1.000
_cell.length_c   1.000
_cell.angle_alpha   90.00
_cell.angle_beta   90.00
_cell.angle_gamma   90.00
#
_symmetry.space_group_name_H-M   'P 1'
#
loop_
_entity.id
_entity.type
_entity.pdbx_description
1 polymer ?
#
loop_
_entity_poly.entity_id
_entity_poly.type
_entity_poly.pdbx_seq_one_letter_code
_entity_poly.pdbx_strand_id
1 'polypeptide(L)' 'MGARLRVFLTREQDKGLLNLRTEDIPNKVKDRAEVVRLNAHGWYVEKIAGHFGWTTQTVREVLHPTFRTPTVTSS' A
#
# COMPACT_ATOMS: atom_id res chain seq x y z
N MET A 1 -5.23 -6.77 -20.14
CA MET A 1 -5.72 -6.78 -18.73
C MET A 1 -4.53 -7.09 -17.84
N GLY A 2 -4.14 -6.14 -16.98
CA GLY A 2 -2.84 -6.10 -16.32
C GLY A 2 -2.64 -7.17 -15.24
N ALA A 3 -1.38 -7.52 -15.00
CA ALA A 3 -0.95 -8.49 -14.01
C ALA A 3 -1.52 -8.18 -12.60
N ARG A 4 -2.07 -9.21 -11.97
CA ARG A 4 -2.62 -9.14 -10.61
C ARG A 4 -1.46 -9.08 -9.63
N LEU A 5 -1.15 -7.89 -9.09
CA LEU A 5 -0.33 -7.78 -7.90
C LEU A 5 -1.17 -8.24 -6.72
N ARG A 6 -0.85 -9.42 -6.19
CA ARG A 6 -1.44 -9.95 -4.96
C ARG A 6 -0.34 -9.98 -3.91
N VAL A 7 -0.43 -9.07 -2.94
CA VAL A 7 0.49 -9.06 -1.80
C VAL A 7 0.05 -10.16 -0.84
N PHE A 8 0.92 -11.15 -0.64
CA PHE A 8 0.75 -12.16 0.40
C PHE A 8 1.46 -11.66 1.65
N LEU A 9 0.68 -11.15 2.62
CA LEU A 9 1.22 -10.73 3.90
C LEU A 9 1.39 -11.95 4.80
N THR A 10 2.54 -12.06 5.46
CA THR A 10 2.72 -13.01 6.55
C THR A 10 2.04 -12.50 7.83
N ARG A 11 1.73 -13.40 8.77
CA ARG A 11 1.10 -13.03 10.06
C ARG A 11 1.87 -11.95 10.83
N GLU A 12 3.19 -11.90 10.66
CA GLU A 12 4.05 -10.89 11.28
C GLU A 12 3.90 -9.51 10.62
N GLN A 13 3.71 -9.45 9.29
CA GLN A 13 3.42 -8.21 8.58
C GLN A 13 2.02 -7.67 8.91
N ASP A 14 1.01 -8.55 9.04
CA ASP A 14 -0.32 -8.11 9.50
C ASP A 14 -0.27 -7.61 10.96
N LYS A 15 0.52 -8.24 11.83
CA LYS A 15 0.79 -7.72 13.19
C LYS A 15 1.48 -6.35 13.18
N GLY A 16 2.46 -6.15 12.30
CA GLY A 16 3.11 -4.84 12.12
C GLY A 16 2.13 -3.76 11.63
N LEU A 17 1.27 -4.09 10.67
CA LEU A 17 0.21 -3.19 10.18
C LEU A 17 -0.83 -2.86 11.25
N LEU A 18 -1.19 -3.84 12.10
CA LEU A 18 -2.07 -3.64 13.26
C LEU A 18 -1.41 -2.75 14.33
N ASN A 19 -0.11 -2.95 14.59
CA ASN A 19 0.63 -2.13 15.56
C ASN A 19 0.68 -0.67 15.10
N LEU A 20 0.97 -0.45 13.81
CA LEU A 20 0.95 0.85 13.18
C LEU A 20 -0.42 1.55 13.35
N ARG A 21 -1.55 0.86 13.24
CA ARG A 21 -2.87 1.49 13.46
C ARG A 21 -3.03 2.08 14.87
N THR A 22 -2.31 1.55 15.85
CA THR A 22 -2.41 1.89 17.27
C THR A 22 -1.38 2.95 17.69
N GLU A 23 -0.30 3.11 16.93
CA GLU A 23 0.71 4.14 17.15
C GLU A 23 0.24 5.52 16.65
N ASP A 24 0.77 6.60 17.24
CA ASP A 24 0.58 7.99 16.79
C ASP A 24 1.39 8.26 15.51
N ILE A 25 1.08 7.48 14.47
CA ILE A 25 1.68 7.62 13.15
C ILE A 25 0.81 8.51 12.27
N PRO A 26 1.44 9.22 11.31
CA PRO A 26 0.72 10.08 10.38
C PRO A 26 -0.34 9.29 9.60
N ASN A 27 -1.50 9.91 9.38
CA ASN A 27 -2.64 9.29 8.67
C ASN A 27 -2.26 8.64 7.33
N LYS A 28 -1.24 9.17 6.62
CA LYS A 28 -0.71 8.59 5.39
C LYS A 28 -0.24 7.13 5.57
N VAL A 29 0.31 6.78 6.73
CA VAL A 29 0.78 5.42 7.02
C VAL A 29 -0.39 4.49 7.33
N LYS A 30 -1.45 5.00 7.99
CA LYS A 30 -2.70 4.26 8.23
C LYS A 30 -3.42 3.95 6.91
N ASP A 31 -3.50 4.94 6.02
CA ASP A 31 -4.04 4.81 4.67
C ASP A 31 -3.30 3.73 3.85
N ARG A 32 -1.95 3.78 3.87
CA ARG A 32 -1.11 2.78 3.21
C ARG A 32 -1.34 1.37 3.76
N ALA A 33 -1.50 1.23 5.07
CA ALA A 33 -1.78 -0.05 5.70
C ALA A 33 -3.13 -0.63 5.23
N GLU A 34 -4.15 0.22 5.10
CA GLU A 34 -5.47 -0.17 4.63
C GLU A 34 -5.45 -0.60 3.15
N VAL A 35 -4.71 0.12 2.30
CA VAL A 35 -4.46 -0.25 0.89
C VAL A 35 -3.84 -1.65 0.77
N VAL A 36 -2.83 -1.94 1.60
CA VAL A 36 -2.14 -3.23 1.63
C VAL A 36 -3.08 -4.35 2.08
N ARG A 37 -3.94 -4.10 3.09
CA ARG A 37 -4.99 -5.03 3.52
C ARG A 37 -6.01 -5.32 2.42
N LEU A 38 -6.54 -4.27 1.78
CA LEU A 38 -7.53 -4.41 0.72
C LEU A 38 -6.97 -5.20 -0.47
N ASN A 39 -5.71 -4.96 -0.84
CA ASN A 39 -5.05 -5.75 -1.87
C ASN A 39 -4.85 -7.21 -1.46
N ALA A 40 -4.47 -7.49 -0.21
CA ALA A 40 -4.36 -8.85 0.32
C ALA A 40 -5.71 -9.60 0.30
N HIS A 41 -6.82 -8.88 0.53
CA HIS A 41 -8.19 -9.38 0.36
C HIS A 41 -8.58 -9.64 -1.12
N GLY A 42 -7.72 -9.32 -2.08
CA GLY A 42 -7.93 -9.55 -3.51
C GLY A 42 -8.60 -8.38 -4.24
N TRP A 43 -8.61 -7.18 -3.65
CA TRP A 43 -9.13 -6.00 -4.33
C TRP A 43 -8.20 -5.54 -5.46
N TYR A 44 -8.81 -5.06 -6.55
CA TYR A 44 -8.09 -4.46 -7.67
C TYR A 44 -7.52 -3.09 -7.29
N VAL A 45 -6.30 -2.82 -7.77
CA VAL A 45 -5.59 -1.54 -7.61
C VAL A 45 -6.49 -0.35 -8.02
N GLU A 46 -7.26 -0.49 -9.09
CA GLU A 46 -8.18 0.53 -9.62
C GLU A 46 -9.33 0.82 -8.65
N LYS A 47 -9.87 -0.23 -8.02
CA LYS A 47 -10.95 -0.11 -7.04
C LYS A 47 -10.46 0.54 -5.75
N ILE A 48 -9.24 0.19 -5.31
CA ILE A 48 -8.59 0.79 -4.14
C ILE A 48 -8.28 2.26 -4.44
N ALA A 49 -7.71 2.56 -5.62
CA ALA A 49 -7.41 3.91 -6.07
C ALA A 49 -8.65 4.81 -6.04
N GLY A 50 -9.78 4.33 -6.56
CA GLY A 50 -11.06 5.05 -6.49
C GLY A 50 -11.60 5.25 -5.07
N HIS A 51 -11.31 4.34 -4.13
CA HIS A 51 -11.76 4.46 -2.74
C HIS A 51 -11.02 5.56 -1.97
N PHE A 52 -9.72 5.73 -2.24
CA PHE A 52 -8.87 6.73 -1.59
C PHE A 52 -8.70 8.03 -2.41
N GLY A 53 -9.23 8.09 -3.63
CA GLY A 53 -8.98 9.19 -4.56
C GLY A 53 -7.53 9.25 -5.04
N TRP A 54 -6.82 8.12 -5.03
CA TRP A 54 -5.42 8.03 -5.43
C TRP A 54 -5.27 7.61 -6.89
N THR A 55 -4.07 7.77 -7.44
CA THR A 55 -3.76 7.18 -8.75
C THR A 55 -3.42 5.70 -8.60
N THR A 56 -3.70 4.91 -9.64
CA THR A 56 -3.32 3.49 -9.68
C THR A 56 -1.82 3.29 -9.50
N GLN A 57 -1.01 4.27 -9.91
CA GLN A 57 0.43 4.28 -9.71
C GLN A 57 0.80 4.43 -8.24
N THR A 58 0.16 5.35 -7.50
CA THR A 58 0.34 5.49 -6.05
C THR A 58 0.02 4.19 -5.32
N VAL A 59 -1.07 3.51 -5.68
CA VAL A 59 -1.43 2.23 -5.07
C VAL A 59 -0.39 1.15 -5.40
N ARG A 60 0.14 1.11 -6.63
CA ARG A 60 1.23 0.18 -6.99
C ARG A 60 2.50 0.45 -6.19
N GLU A 61 2.88 1.72 -6.03
CA GLU A 61 4.04 2.13 -5.23
C GLU A 61 3.90 1.69 -3.77
N VAL A 62 2.69 1.80 -3.20
CA VAL A 62 2.39 1.38 -1.83
C VAL A 62 2.39 -0.14 -1.67
N LEU A 63 1.96 -0.88 -2.70
CA LEU A 63 1.97 -2.34 -2.72
C LEU A 63 3.34 -2.91 -3.09
N HIS A 64 4.26 -2.11 -3.62
CA HIS A 64 5.58 -2.57 -4.02
C HIS A 64 6.48 -2.66 -2.77
N PRO A 65 7.05 -3.84 -2.46
CA PRO A 65 7.78 -4.08 -1.20
C PRO A 65 9.12 -3.34 -1.10
N THR A 66 9.57 -2.69 -2.18
CA THR A 66 10.85 -1.99 -2.23
C THR A 66 10.59 -0.52 -2.48
N PHE A 67 10.64 0.24 -1.40
CA PHE A 67 11.07 1.64 -1.41
C PHE A 67 12.53 1.67 -1.92
N ARG A 68 12.76 1.42 -3.22
CA ARG A 68 14.02 1.84 -3.86
C ARG A 68 13.89 3.35 -4.02
N THR A 69 14.55 4.03 -3.09
CA THR A 69 15.08 5.41 -3.12
C THR A 69 14.38 6.39 -4.08
N PRO A 70 13.89 7.54 -3.63
CA PRO A 70 13.54 8.61 -4.55
C PRO A 70 14.78 8.94 -5.39
N THR A 71 14.71 8.67 -6.68
CA THR A 71 15.61 9.26 -7.66
C THR A 71 15.42 10.77 -7.53
N VAL A 72 16.37 11.41 -6.85
CA VAL A 72 16.57 12.86 -6.94
C VAL A 72 17.00 13.15 -8.37
N THR A 73 16.03 13.32 -9.27
CA THR A 73 16.23 14.09 -10.49
C THR A 73 16.21 15.55 -10.07
N SER A 74 17.36 16.06 -9.65
CA SER A 74 17.63 17.50 -9.65
C SER A 74 18.60 17.77 -10.77
N SER A 75 18.16 18.62 -11.69
CA SER A 75 18.96 19.25 -12.75
C SER A 75 20.04 20.15 -12.18
#